data_AF-A0A7V4EG75-F1
#
_entry.id   AF-A0A7V4EG75-F1
#
_cell.length_a   1.000
_cell.length_b   1.000
_cell.length_c   1.000
_cell.angle_alpha   90.00
_cell.angle_beta   90.00
_cell.angle_gamma   90.00
#
_symmetry.space_group_name_H-M   'P 1'
#
loop_
_entity.id
_entity.type
_entity.pdbx_description
1 polymer ?
#
loop_
_entity_poly.entity_id
_entity_poly.type
_entity_poly.pdbx_seq_one_letter_code
_entity_poly.pdbx_strand_id
1 'polypeptide(L)'
;ITVSYRWDFSPSILRFEPDRGAGATYYVGEDVRFLLTLADSGWISLVAIDPDGRTYEFDRFYLGRGTHLLPPGAYRYTLTPLRGLHRVRAIYTDSQPGSLRLEGIYTDWDARLRVYLDASGARRHQVVETYFYVR
;
A
#
# COMPACT_ATOMS: atom_id res chain seq x y z
N ILE A 1 -30.05 -20.12 21.28
CA ILE A 1 -28.62 -19.80 20.97
C ILE A 1 -28.66 -18.75 19.86
N THR A 2 -28.41 -17.49 20.19
CA THR A 2 -28.38 -16.42 19.19
C THR A 2 -26.97 -16.31 18.65
N VAL A 3 -26.75 -16.78 17.42
CA VAL A 3 -25.48 -16.64 16.73
C VAL A 3 -25.43 -15.21 16.17
N SER A 4 -24.72 -14.31 16.85
CA SER A 4 -24.41 -12.98 16.33
C SER A 4 -23.21 -13.07 15.38
N TYR A 5 -23.49 -13.20 14.09
CA TYR A 5 -22.48 -12.94 13.04
C TYR A 5 -22.17 -11.43 13.03
N ARG A 6 -21.18 -11.01 13.82
CA ARG A 6 -20.58 -9.68 13.68
C ARG A 6 -19.63 -9.74 12.49
N TRP A 7 -20.11 -9.30 11.34
CA TRP A 7 -19.24 -8.93 10.24
C TRP A 7 -18.51 -7.65 10.65
N ASP A 8 -17.22 -7.76 10.99
CA ASP A 8 -16.40 -6.60 11.36
C ASP A 8 -15.97 -5.88 10.08
N PHE A 9 -16.79 -4.91 9.64
CA PHE A 9 -16.51 -4.04 8.50
C PHE A 9 -15.60 -2.86 8.87
N SER A 10 -15.01 -2.85 10.06
CA SER A 10 -14.15 -1.75 10.49
C SER A 10 -12.93 -1.66 9.57
N PRO A 11 -12.57 -0.46 9.06
CA PRO A 11 -11.38 -0.31 8.22
C PRO A 11 -10.11 -0.52 9.05
N SER A 12 -9.16 -1.30 8.55
CA SER A 12 -7.84 -1.51 9.14
C SER A 12 -6.89 -0.37 8.82
N ILE A 13 -7.01 0.24 7.64
CA ILE A 13 -6.31 1.45 7.20
C ILE A 13 -7.29 2.62 7.30
N LEU A 14 -6.93 3.61 8.13
CA LEU A 14 -7.70 4.83 8.38
C LEU A 14 -7.21 6.02 7.55
N ARG A 15 -5.92 6.04 7.21
CA ARG A 15 -5.29 7.11 6.42
C ARG A 15 -4.11 6.55 5.65
N PHE A 16 -3.95 6.98 4.40
CA PHE A 16 -2.76 6.72 3.61
C PHE A 16 -2.54 7.83 2.59
N GLU A 17 -1.47 8.60 2.74
CA GLU A 17 -1.15 9.74 1.86
C GLU A 17 0.36 10.03 1.81
N PRO A 18 0.85 10.71 0.76
CA PRO A 18 2.20 11.28 0.74
C PRO A 18 2.39 12.31 1.85
N ASP A 19 3.63 12.55 2.28
CA ASP A 19 3.95 13.49 3.36
C ASP A 19 3.63 14.95 3.03
N ARG A 20 3.48 15.30 1.75
CA ARG A 20 2.99 16.60 1.28
C ARG A 20 1.49 16.61 0.94
N GLY A 21 0.78 15.51 1.20
CA GLY A 21 -0.64 15.33 0.88
C GLY A 21 -0.89 14.67 -0.47
N ALA A 22 -2.11 14.15 -0.66
CA ALA A 22 -2.53 13.54 -1.92
C ALA A 22 -2.56 14.57 -3.08
N GLY A 23 -2.03 14.18 -4.23
CA GLY A 23 -1.91 15.05 -5.41
C GLY A 23 -0.76 16.07 -5.32
N ALA A 24 0.07 16.01 -4.29
CA ALA A 24 1.28 16.83 -4.20
C ALA A 24 2.23 16.57 -5.38
N THR A 25 3.06 17.57 -5.65
CA THR A 25 4.12 17.48 -6.66
C THR A 25 5.47 17.30 -5.98
N TYR A 26 6.25 16.37 -6.53
CA TYR A 26 7.64 16.11 -6.21
C TYR A 26 8.47 16.21 -7.49
N TYR A 27 9.78 16.33 -7.33
CA TYR A 27 10.74 16.31 -8.42
C TYR A 27 11.56 15.03 -8.41
N VAL A 28 12.08 14.64 -9.58
CA VAL A 28 13.05 13.54 -9.67
C VAL A 28 14.23 13.81 -8.72
N GLY A 29 14.61 12.81 -7.93
CA GLY A 29 15.64 12.89 -6.91
C GLY A 29 15.15 13.35 -5.54
N GLU A 30 13.91 13.82 -5.41
CA GLU A 30 13.31 14.06 -4.10
C GLU A 30 12.88 12.76 -3.42
N ASP A 31 12.79 12.80 -2.10
CA ASP A 31 12.25 11.70 -1.31
C ASP A 31 10.74 11.91 -1.10
N VAL A 32 9.96 10.86 -1.33
CA VAL A 32 8.58 10.77 -0.86
C VAL A 32 8.55 9.96 0.44
N ARG A 33 7.71 10.39 1.38
CA ARG A 33 7.33 9.58 2.55
C ARG A 33 5.82 9.41 2.56
N PHE A 34 5.34 8.40 3.26
CA PHE A 34 3.89 8.16 3.39
C PHE A 34 3.46 8.17 4.84
N LEU A 35 2.39 8.92 5.12
CA LEU A 35 1.71 8.89 6.39
C LEU A 35 0.62 7.83 6.35
N LEU A 36 0.77 6.79 7.17
CA LEU A 36 -0.17 5.66 7.26
C LEU A 36 -0.75 5.60 8.67
N THR A 37 -2.07 5.57 8.81
CA THR A 37 -2.75 5.33 10.10
C THR A 37 -3.50 4.02 10.06
N LEU A 38 -3.21 3.13 11.02
CA LEU A 38 -3.82 1.82 11.16
C LEU A 38 -4.73 1.75 12.39
N ALA A 39 -5.91 1.17 12.23
CA ALA A 39 -6.80 0.81 13.33
C ALA A 39 -6.32 -0.47 14.04
N ASP A 40 -5.76 -1.40 13.28
CA ASP A 40 -5.32 -2.72 13.73
C ASP A 40 -3.87 -2.97 13.32
N SER A 41 -3.14 -3.77 14.10
CA SER A 41 -1.83 -4.24 13.66
C SER A 41 -1.96 -5.18 12.47
N GLY A 42 -0.96 -5.22 11.60
CA GLY A 42 -0.92 -6.16 10.49
C GLY A 42 0.22 -5.89 9.53
N TRP A 43 0.22 -6.64 8.44
CA TRP A 43 1.19 -6.50 7.38
C TRP A 43 0.74 -5.47 6.36
N ILE A 44 1.67 -4.63 5.93
CA ILE A 44 1.47 -3.63 4.88
C ILE A 44 2.43 -3.94 3.75
N SER A 45 1.88 -4.07 2.55
CA SER A 45 2.66 -4.14 1.32
C SER A 45 2.42 -2.87 0.52
N LEU A 46 3.49 -2.20 0.12
CA LEU A 46 3.41 -0.98 -0.69
C LEU A 46 3.68 -1.32 -2.14
N VAL A 47 2.74 -0.94 -3.00
CA VAL A 47 2.79 -1.21 -4.44
C VAL A 47 2.68 0.10 -5.19
N ALA A 48 3.69 0.44 -5.99
CA ALA A 48 3.67 1.59 -6.86
C ALA A 48 3.06 1.23 -8.22
N ILE A 49 2.44 2.21 -8.85
CA ILE A 49 1.96 2.18 -10.23
C ILE A 49 2.52 3.43 -10.91
N ASP A 50 3.48 3.21 -11.79
CA ASP A 50 4.16 4.23 -12.56
C ASP A 50 3.24 4.84 -13.63
N PRO A 51 3.61 6.01 -14.20
CA PRO A 51 2.84 6.67 -15.25
C PRO A 51 2.60 5.81 -16.51
N ASP A 52 3.47 4.84 -16.78
CA ASP A 52 3.36 3.90 -17.91
C ASP A 52 2.48 2.67 -17.59
N GLY A 53 1.95 2.59 -16.36
CA GLY A 53 1.14 1.47 -15.88
C GLY A 53 1.95 0.32 -15.29
N ARG A 54 3.29 0.41 -15.23
CA ARG A 54 4.12 -0.59 -14.55
C ARG A 54 3.78 -0.58 -13.07
N THR A 55 3.44 -1.76 -12.56
CA THR A 55 3.14 -2.00 -11.16
C THR A 55 4.27 -2.78 -10.52
N TYR A 56 4.74 -2.36 -9.35
CA TYR A 56 5.74 -3.11 -8.60
C TYR A 56 5.61 -2.90 -7.09
N GLU A 57 5.78 -3.98 -6.35
CA GLU A 57 5.89 -3.93 -4.90
C GLU A 57 7.31 -3.53 -4.50
N PHE A 58 7.44 -2.48 -3.70
CA PHE A 58 8.74 -1.94 -3.29
C PHE A 58 9.03 -2.11 -1.81
N ASP A 59 8.04 -2.41 -0.97
CA ASP A 59 8.27 -2.62 0.45
C ASP A 59 7.20 -3.44 1.16
N ARG A 60 7.59 -4.04 2.29
CA ARG A 60 6.69 -4.80 3.19
C ARG A 60 7.07 -4.60 4.65
N PHE A 61 6.07 -4.39 5.50
CA PHE A 61 6.26 -4.18 6.93
C PHE A 61 5.21 -4.89 7.75
N TYR A 62 5.57 -5.32 8.96
CA TYR A 62 4.60 -5.52 10.01
C TYR A 62 4.53 -4.25 10.86
N LEU A 63 3.35 -3.67 11.00
CA LEU A 63 3.14 -2.44 11.76
C LEU A 63 2.09 -2.65 12.86
N GLY A 64 2.31 -2.00 14.00
CA GLY A 64 1.31 -1.92 15.06
C GLY A 64 0.17 -0.97 14.70
N ARG A 65 -0.89 -0.95 15.50
CA ARG A 65 -1.93 0.10 15.41
C ARG A 65 -1.31 1.49 15.60
N GLY A 66 -1.93 2.52 15.01
CA GLY A 66 -1.51 3.91 15.15
C GLY A 66 -0.94 4.49 13.85
N THR A 67 -0.28 5.64 13.98
CA THR A 67 0.23 6.41 12.84
C THR A 67 1.72 6.17 12.65
N HIS A 68 2.10 5.88 11.40
CA HIS A 68 3.46 5.57 10.96
C HIS A 68 3.85 6.48 9.81
N LEU A 69 5.13 6.87 9.79
CA LEU A 69 5.75 7.50 8.65
C LEU A 69 6.61 6.47 7.93
N LEU A 70 6.38 6.26 6.64
CA LEU A 70 7.05 5.26 5.82
C LEU A 70 8.03 5.92 4.84
N PRO A 71 9.21 5.32 4.60
CA PRO A 71 9.68 4.08 5.21
C PRO A 71 10.07 4.27 6.69
N PRO A 72 10.01 3.21 7.52
CA PRO A 72 10.56 3.26 8.86
C PRO A 72 12.10 3.30 8.82
N GLY A 73 12.70 4.07 9.72
CA GLY A 73 14.16 4.13 9.87
C GLY A 73 14.88 5.12 8.92
N ALA A 74 16.10 4.77 8.52
CA ALA A 74 17.05 5.71 7.93
C ALA A 74 17.01 5.80 6.39
N TYR A 75 16.43 4.81 5.69
CA TYR A 75 16.37 4.84 4.23
C TYR A 75 15.23 5.72 3.72
N ARG A 76 15.18 5.93 2.41
CA ARG A 76 14.29 6.89 1.75
C ARG A 76 13.70 6.28 0.48
N TYR A 77 12.47 6.67 0.14
CA TYR A 77 11.91 6.41 -1.19
C TYR A 77 12.27 7.57 -2.11
N THR A 78 13.47 7.50 -2.69
CA THR A 78 13.94 8.50 -3.64
C THR A 78 13.27 8.29 -4.99
N LEU A 79 12.65 9.34 -5.51
CA LEU A 79 11.89 9.31 -6.75
C LEU A 79 12.82 9.31 -7.95
N THR A 80 12.68 8.30 -8.79
CA THR A 80 13.40 8.19 -10.07
C THR A 80 12.43 8.46 -11.23
N PRO A 81 12.94 8.67 -12.46
CA PRO A 81 12.07 8.66 -13.64
C PRO A 81 11.25 7.35 -13.68
N LEU A 82 10.01 7.36 -14.18
CA LEU A 82 9.41 8.36 -15.08
C LEU A 82 8.67 9.51 -14.37
N ARG A 83 8.60 10.67 -15.04
CA ARG A 83 7.76 11.80 -14.62
C ARG A 83 6.30 11.54 -14.96
N GLY A 84 5.38 12.12 -14.19
CA GLY A 84 3.94 12.00 -14.41
C GLY A 84 3.17 11.66 -13.14
N LEU A 85 1.97 11.11 -13.31
CA LEU A 85 1.12 10.65 -12.21
C LEU A 85 1.64 9.30 -11.70
N HIS A 86 2.00 9.27 -10.42
CA HIS A 86 2.32 8.06 -9.69
C HIS A 86 1.19 7.73 -8.73
N ARG A 87 0.82 6.45 -8.64
CA ARG A 87 -0.12 5.96 -7.63
C ARG A 87 0.58 4.96 -6.75
N VAL A 88 0.19 4.91 -5.48
CA VAL A 88 0.69 3.91 -4.54
C VAL A 88 -0.49 3.29 -3.83
N ARG A 89 -0.48 1.97 -3.72
CA ARG A 89 -1.45 1.18 -2.97
C ARG A 89 -0.80 0.64 -1.71
N ALA A 90 -1.44 0.89 -0.57
CA ALA A 90 -1.17 0.18 0.67
C ALA A 90 -2.14 -1.00 0.75
N ILE A 91 -1.59 -2.21 0.77
CA ILE A 91 -2.35 -3.45 0.94
C ILE A 91 -2.12 -3.95 2.37
N TYR A 92 -3.17 -3.91 3.18
CA TYR A 92 -3.21 -4.50 4.51
C TYR A 92 -3.61 -5.97 4.43
N THR A 93 -2.91 -6.82 5.20
CA THR A 93 -3.31 -8.19 5.51
C THR A 93 -3.10 -8.51 6.99
N ASP A 94 -4.01 -9.29 7.58
CA ASP A 94 -3.89 -9.78 8.95
C ASP A 94 -2.91 -10.96 9.11
N SER A 95 -2.51 -11.57 8.00
CA SER A 95 -1.45 -12.58 7.91
C SER A 95 -0.25 -12.06 7.12
N GLN A 96 0.89 -12.74 7.29
CA GLN A 96 2.10 -12.43 6.53
C GLN A 96 1.87 -12.67 5.02
N PRO A 97 2.23 -11.72 4.15
CA PRO A 97 2.23 -11.92 2.72
C PRO A 97 3.03 -13.15 2.28
N GLY A 98 2.50 -13.90 1.32
CA GLY A 98 3.23 -15.01 0.71
C GLY A 98 4.45 -14.56 -0.10
N SER A 99 5.16 -15.51 -0.73
CA SER A 99 6.34 -15.20 -1.56
C SER A 99 6.01 -14.49 -2.87
N LEU A 100 4.74 -14.49 -3.29
CA LEU A 100 4.31 -13.81 -4.51
C LEU A 100 4.49 -12.30 -4.39
N ARG A 101 5.14 -11.70 -5.40
CA ARG A 101 5.24 -10.25 -5.54
C ARG A 101 4.29 -9.72 -6.62
N LEU A 102 3.76 -8.54 -6.36
CA LEU A 102 2.94 -7.79 -7.31
C LEU A 102 3.86 -6.99 -8.23
N GLU A 103 4.33 -7.61 -9.30
CA GLU A 103 5.19 -6.97 -10.30
C GLU A 103 4.74 -7.29 -11.73
N GLY A 104 4.54 -6.25 -12.55
CA GLY A 104 4.13 -6.38 -13.94
C GLY A 104 3.21 -5.25 -14.40
N ILE A 105 2.66 -5.38 -15.60
CA ILE A 105 1.58 -4.53 -16.11
C ILE A 105 0.31 -5.37 -16.07
N TYR A 106 -0.71 -4.88 -15.35
CA TYR A 106 -1.93 -5.64 -15.12
C TYR A 106 -3.13 -4.96 -15.78
N THR A 107 -3.76 -5.67 -16.71
CA THR A 107 -5.06 -5.29 -17.27
C THR A 107 -6.20 -5.63 -16.31
N ASP A 108 -6.03 -6.68 -15.50
CA ASP A 108 -6.95 -7.11 -14.45
C ASP A 108 -6.21 -7.16 -13.10
N TRP A 109 -6.21 -6.02 -12.41
CA TRP A 109 -5.59 -5.88 -11.10
C TRP A 109 -6.29 -6.74 -10.05
N ASP A 110 -7.62 -6.84 -10.08
CA ASP A 110 -8.39 -7.52 -9.03
C ASP A 110 -8.15 -9.03 -9.07
N ALA A 111 -8.04 -9.61 -10.28
CA ALA A 111 -7.64 -11.01 -10.42
C ALA A 111 -6.24 -11.25 -9.84
N ARG A 112 -5.28 -10.36 -10.11
CA ARG A 112 -3.92 -10.50 -9.58
C ARG A 112 -3.87 -10.34 -8.06
N LEU A 113 -4.60 -9.36 -7.53
CA LEU A 113 -4.71 -9.12 -6.10
C LEU A 113 -5.33 -10.32 -5.39
N ARG A 114 -6.34 -10.98 -5.97
CA ARG A 114 -6.94 -12.18 -5.41
C ARG A 114 -5.92 -13.30 -5.23
N VAL A 115 -5.10 -13.58 -6.26
CA VAL A 115 -4.03 -14.59 -6.16
C VAL A 115 -3.01 -14.22 -5.07
N TYR A 116 -2.69 -12.94 -4.93
CA TYR A 116 -1.81 -12.44 -3.87
C TYR A 116 -2.39 -12.67 -2.46
N LEU A 117 -3.67 -12.37 -2.28
CA LEU A 117 -4.38 -12.56 -1.00
C LEU A 117 -4.58 -14.04 -0.66
N ASP A 118 -4.87 -14.86 -1.65
CA ASP A 118 -4.97 -16.32 -1.48
C ASP A 118 -3.63 -16.90 -1.01
N ALA A 119 -2.51 -16.41 -1.59
CA ALA A 119 -1.17 -16.83 -1.21
C ALA A 119 -0.74 -16.37 0.19
N SER A 120 -1.31 -15.26 0.71
CA SER A 120 -1.06 -14.83 2.10
C SER A 120 -1.97 -15.57 3.10
N GLY A 121 -3.06 -16.19 2.64
CA GLY A 121 -4.07 -16.79 3.52
C GLY A 121 -4.77 -15.77 4.42
N ALA A 122 -4.77 -14.49 4.03
CA ALA A 122 -5.34 -13.41 4.83
C ALA A 122 -6.85 -13.57 4.95
N ARG A 123 -7.38 -13.42 6.16
CA ARG A 123 -8.82 -13.44 6.42
C ARG A 123 -9.40 -12.03 6.37
N ARG A 124 -8.61 -11.05 6.78
CA ARG A 124 -8.92 -9.64 6.69
C ARG A 124 -7.87 -8.94 5.85
N HIS A 125 -8.34 -8.20 4.86
CA HIS A 125 -7.50 -7.38 4.00
C HIS A 125 -8.19 -6.07 3.67
N GLN A 126 -7.39 -5.08 3.29
CA GLN A 126 -7.89 -3.80 2.78
C GLN A 126 -6.87 -3.24 1.80
N VAL A 127 -7.34 -2.59 0.74
CA VAL A 127 -6.49 -1.84 -0.18
C VAL A 127 -6.90 -0.37 -0.14
N VAL A 128 -5.94 0.53 0.05
CA VAL A 128 -6.14 1.98 -0.05
C VAL A 128 -5.13 2.52 -1.03
N GLU A 129 -5.58 3.39 -1.94
CA GLU A 129 -4.74 4.05 -2.94
C GLU A 129 -4.52 5.51 -2.57
N THR A 130 -3.32 6.00 -2.86
CA THR A 130 -2.99 7.43 -2.87
C THR A 130 -2.22 7.77 -4.14
N TYR A 131 -2.00 9.05 -4.41
CA TYR A 131 -1.33 9.50 -5.62
C TYR A 131 -0.55 10.80 -5.43
N PHE A 132 0.45 11.02 -6.28
CA PHE A 132 1.25 12.23 -6.37
C PHE A 132 1.81 12.40 -7.79
N TYR A 133 2.38 13.56 -8.09
CA TYR A 133 3.01 13.84 -9.38
C TYR A 133 4.51 13.95 -9.23
N VAL A 134 5.25 13.40 -10.19
CA VAL A 134 6.70 13.60 -10.34
C VAL A 134 6.96 14.51 -11.54
N ARG A 135 7.73 15.58 -11.36
CA ARG A 135 8.08 16.55 -12.41
C ARG A 135 9.57 16.67 -12.67
#